data_AF-A0A2E2STW2-F1
#
_entry.id   AF-A0A2E2STW2-F1
#
_cell.length_a   1.000
_cell.length_b   1.000
_cell.length_c   1.000
_cell.angle_alpha   90.00
_cell.angle_beta   90.00
_cell.angle_gamma   90.00
#
_symmetry.space_group_name_H-M   'P 1'
#
loop_
_entity.id
_entity.type
_entity.pdbx_description
1 polymer ?
#
loop_
_entity_poly.entity_id
_entity_poly.type
_entity_poly.pdbx_seq_one_letter_code
_entity_poly.pdbx_strand_id
1 'polypeptide(L)' 'MSPSNLIRKNETIWKQIYPEISINNKELLNAMILHPKLIERPIVESENAAVIACLTENIKYFL' A
#
# COMPACT_ATOMS: atom_id res chain seq x y z
N MET A 1 4.61 -0.03 -10.72
CA MET A 1 4.60 0.20 -9.26
C MET A 1 4.59 -1.17 -8.58
N SER A 2 5.48 -1.42 -7.62
CA SER A 2 5.50 -2.71 -6.90
C SER A 2 4.57 -2.65 -5.68
N PRO A 3 3.89 -3.75 -5.29
CA PRO A 3 2.97 -3.74 -4.13
C PRO A 3 3.67 -3.37 -2.82
N SER A 4 4.98 -3.59 -2.72
CA SER A 4 5.81 -3.20 -1.57
C SER A 4 5.86 -1.68 -1.32
N ASN A 5 5.58 -0.87 -2.34
CA ASN A 5 5.52 0.58 -2.21
C ASN A 5 4.19 1.07 -1.63
N LEU A 6 3.17 0.20 -1.55
CA LEU A 6 1.84 0.52 -1.07
C LEU A 6 1.60 0.03 0.37
N ILE A 7 2.65 -0.42 1.06
CA ILE A 7 2.52 -1.07 2.37
C ILE A 7 3.06 -0.19 3.50
N ARG A 8 2.25 -0.07 4.55
CA ARG A 8 2.59 0.57 5.83
C ARG A 8 3.53 -0.32 6.64
N LYS A 9 4.84 -0.19 6.38
CA LYS A 9 5.90 -0.97 7.06
C LYS A 9 5.97 -0.77 8.58
N ASN A 10 5.35 0.29 9.10
CA ASN A 10 5.36 0.61 10.52
C ASN A 10 4.30 -0.15 11.33
N GLU A 11 3.33 -0.82 10.70
CA GLU A 11 2.29 -1.57 11.41
C GLU A 11 2.86 -2.78 12.16
N THR A 12 2.33 -3.05 13.35
CA THR A 12 2.71 -4.23 14.15
C THR A 12 2.46 -5.52 13.37
N ILE A 13 1.35 -5.58 12.62
CA ILE A 13 0.97 -6.70 11.76
C ILE A 13 2.05 -6.97 10.71
N TRP A 14 2.60 -5.92 10.09
CA TRP A 14 3.67 -6.07 9.11
C TRP A 14 4.91 -6.71 9.74
N LYS A 15 5.35 -6.18 10.89
CA LYS A 15 6.55 -6.66 11.59
C LYS A 15 6.39 -8.09 12.14
N GLN A 16 5.17 -8.49 12.49
CA GLN A 16 4.88 -9.84 13.00
C GLN A 16 4.78 -10.89 11.90
N ILE A 17 4.16 -10.55 10.76
CA ILE A 17 3.89 -11.50 9.68
C ILE A 17 5.05 -11.57 8.67
N TYR A 18 5.78 -10.47 8.50
CA TYR A 18 6.78 -10.30 7.44
C TYR A 18 8.15 -9.91 8.04
N PRO A 19 8.91 -10.89 8.56
CA PRO A 19 10.33 -10.70 8.85
C PRO A 19 11.11 -10.44 7.55
N GLU A 20 12.36 -9.97 7.66
CA GLU A 20 13.24 -9.41 6.59
C GLU A 20 13.54 -10.31 5.36
N ILE A 21 12.82 -11.41 5.18
CA ILE A 21 12.93 -12.33 4.06
C ILE A 21 12.18 -11.75 2.86
N SER A 22 12.83 -11.76 1.70
CA SER A 22 12.31 -11.26 0.41
C SER A 22 10.98 -11.94 0.02
N ILE A 23 9.85 -11.35 0.43
CA ILE A 23 8.50 -11.80 0.06
C ILE A 23 8.25 -11.54 -1.43
N ASN A 24 7.63 -12.51 -2.10
CA ASN A 24 7.29 -12.37 -3.51
C ASN A 24 6.04 -11.49 -3.70
N ASN A 25 5.92 -10.83 -4.85
CA ASN A 25 4.79 -9.91 -5.13
C ASN A 25 3.41 -10.56 -4.95
N LYS A 26 3.26 -11.86 -5.24
CA LYS A 26 2.00 -12.60 -5.07
C LYS A 26 1.60 -12.77 -3.60
N GLU A 27 2.57 -13.15 -2.76
CA GLU A 27 2.34 -13.29 -1.32
C GLU A 27 2.02 -11.94 -0.69
N LEU A 28 2.71 -10.90 -1.16
CA LEU A 28 2.48 -9.53 -0.76
C LEU A 28 1.07 -9.04 -1.11
N LEU A 29 0.58 -9.39 -2.29
CA LEU A 29 -0.79 -9.09 -2.69
C LEU A 29 -1.82 -9.82 -1.80
N ASN A 30 -1.58 -11.12 -1.53
CA ASN A 30 -2.42 -11.89 -0.61
C ASN A 30 -2.42 -11.28 0.79
N ALA A 31 -1.28 -10.78 1.26
CA ALA A 31 -1.15 -10.05 2.52
C ALA A 31 -2.07 -8.83 2.58
N MET A 32 -2.06 -8.04 1.50
CA MET A 32 -2.86 -6.82 1.38
C MET A 32 -4.35 -7.14 1.37
N ILE A 33 -4.75 -8.24 0.73
CA ILE A 33 -6.15 -8.71 0.71
C ILE A 33 -6.58 -9.20 2.10
N LEU A 34 -5.76 -10.03 2.76
CA LEU A 34 -6.03 -10.58 4.10
C LEU A 34 -6.02 -9.51 5.19
N HIS A 35 -5.14 -8.52 5.05
CA HIS A 35 -4.96 -7.43 6.00
C HIS A 35 -5.00 -6.07 5.29
N PRO A 36 -6.19 -5.55 4.92
CA PRO A 36 -6.34 -4.27 4.23
C PRO A 36 -5.73 -3.07 4.98
N LYS A 37 -5.53 -3.20 6.30
CA LYS A 37 -4.85 -2.20 7.14
C LYS A 37 -3.38 -1.99 6.76
N LEU A 38 -2.75 -2.97 6.11
CA LEU A 38 -1.37 -2.86 5.63
C LEU A 38 -1.26 -1.90 4.43
N ILE A 39 -2.36 -1.63 3.73
CA ILE A 39 -2.35 -0.80 2.52
C ILE A 39 -2.33 0.69 2.90
N GLU A 40 -1.52 1.48 2.20
CA GLU A 40 -1.48 2.94 2.36
C GLU A 40 -2.84 3.59 2.08
N ARG A 41 -3.17 4.57 2.91
CA ARG A 41 -4.44 5.32 2.89
C ARG A 41 -4.14 6.78 3.23
N PRO A 42 -4.94 7.75 2.74
CA PRO A 42 -6.11 7.60 1.87
C PRO A 42 -5.74 7.34 0.40
N ILE A 43 -6.63 6.65 -0.33
CA ILE A 43 -6.52 6.42 -1.78
C ILE A 43 -7.65 7.20 -2.44
N VAL A 44 -7.32 8.01 -3.44
CA VAL A 44 -8.28 8.71 -4.30
C VAL A 44 -8.23 8.04 -5.67
N GLU A 45 -9.40 7.69 -6.20
CA GLU A 45 -9.55 7.05 -7.51
C GLU A 45 -10.33 7.93 -8.49
N SER A 46 -9.99 7.84 -9.76
CA SER A 46 -10.70 8.38 -10.91
C SER A 46 -10.92 7.26 -11.93
N GLU A 47 -11.64 7.50 -13.03
CA GLU A 47 -12.02 6.45 -13.98
C GLU A 47 -10.85 5.58 -14.47
N ASN A 48 -9.67 6.18 -14.65
CA ASN A 48 -8.50 5.49 -15.22
C ASN A 48 -7.25 5.53 -14.33
N ALA A 49 -7.31 6.12 -13.14
CA ALA A 49 -6.13 6.31 -12.30
C ALA A 49 -6.46 6.30 -10.80
N ALA A 50 -5.45 6.08 -9.96
CA ALA A 50 -5.57 6.20 -8.51
C ALA A 50 -4.26 6.76 -7.91
N VAL A 51 -4.38 7.53 -6.83
CA VAL A 51 -3.25 8.14 -6.13
C VAL A 51 -3.36 7.95 -4.62
N ILE A 52 -2.21 7.78 -3.96
CA ILE A 52 -2.12 7.84 -2.50
C ILE A 52 -2.10 9.32 -2.07
N ALA A 53 -3.17 9.73 -1.41
CA ALA A 53 -3.43 11.09 -0.97
C ALA A 53 -2.90 11.36 0.46
N CYS A 54 -1.75 10.78 0.81
CA CYS A 54 -1.10 11.02 2.11
C CYS A 54 -0.47 12.42 2.18
N LEU A 55 -0.02 12.93 1.02
CA LEU A 55 0.42 14.31 0.84
C LEU A 55 -0.58 15.05 -0.05
N THR A 56 -0.98 16.25 0.36
CA THR A 56 -1.89 17.12 -0.40
C THR A 56 -1.33 17.50 -1.77
N GLU A 57 0.00 17.53 -1.93
CA GLU A 57 0.65 17.78 -3.22
C GLU A 57 0.30 16.73 -4.27
N ASN A 58 0.19 15.47 -3.89
CA ASN A 58 -0.16 14.38 -4.81
C ASN A 58 -1.59 14.52 -5.37
N ILE A 59 -2.48 15.15 -4.61
CA ILE A 59 -3.88 15.36 -4.99
C ILE A 59 -3.98 16.47 -6.04
N LYS A 60 -3.15 17.52 -5.93
CA LYS A 60 -3.21 18.71 -6.78
C LYS A 60 -2.94 18.43 -8.26
N TYR A 61 -2.16 17.39 -8.56
CA TYR A 61 -1.86 16.96 -9.93
C TYR A 61 -2.75 15.81 -10.42
N PHE A 62 -3.61 15.27 -9.55
CA PHE A 62 -4.47 14.12 -9.83
C PHE A 62 -5.92 14.52 -10.13
N LEU A 63 -6.40 15.60 -9.51
CA LEU A 63 -7.68 16.27 -9.83
C LEU A 63 -7.47 17.30 -10.95
#